data_AF-A0A960N7E7-F1
#
_entry.id   AF-A0A960N7E7-F1
#
_cell.length_a   1.000
_cell.length_b   1.000
_cell.length_c   1.000
_cell.angle_alpha   90.00
_cell.angle_beta   90.00
_cell.angle_gamma   90.00
#
_symmetry.space_group_name_H-M   'P 1'
#
loop_
_entity.id
_entity.type
_entity.pdbx_description
1 polymer ?
#
loop_
_entity_poly.entity_id
_entity_poly.type
_entity_poly.pdbx_seq_one_letter_code
_entity_poly.pdbx_strand_id
1 'polypeptide(L)'
;RQLLQTSACGFGSLAFSALASEQAKVANPLMQRKPHHPARAKRVIFLFMAGGVSHVDSFDYKPLLEEKDGVAFDFDDARSVAKTGMGASMRVMKPLWEFKQRGESGHWGSELFPHMMSQMDELCLVKGMHTQGVAHGPATLFLHTGTTNFIRPSMGSWISYGLGTENDSLPSFVSISPSLSNGGPRNYGTAFLPAVYQGTPLGRAGQP
;
A
#
# COMPACT_ATOMS: atom_id res chain seq x y z
N ARG A 1 36.12 -33.23 8.06
CA ARG A 1 36.16 -33.25 6.57
C ARG A 1 36.45 -34.65 6.03
N GLN A 2 37.53 -35.31 6.45
CA GLN A 2 37.93 -36.65 5.98
C GLN A 2 36.87 -37.74 6.24
N LEU A 3 36.22 -37.74 7.42
CA LEU A 3 35.11 -38.65 7.74
C LEU A 3 33.90 -38.47 6.81
N LEU A 4 33.54 -37.23 6.44
CA LEU A 4 32.44 -36.95 5.50
C LEU A 4 32.78 -37.37 4.06
N GLN A 5 34.06 -37.34 3.70
CA GLN A 5 34.56 -37.75 2.38
C GLN A 5 34.65 -39.27 2.21
N THR A 6 34.80 -40.01 3.31
CA THR A 6 35.13 -41.45 3.27
C THR A 6 34.01 -42.34 3.82
N SER A 7 33.15 -41.83 4.69
CA SER A 7 31.98 -42.56 5.19
C SER A 7 30.82 -42.52 4.19
N ALA A 8 30.02 -43.60 4.14
CA ALA A 8 28.83 -43.74 3.29
C ALA A 8 29.07 -43.30 1.82
N CYS A 9 30.18 -43.76 1.23
CA CYS A 9 30.59 -43.44 -0.14
C CYS A 9 30.75 -41.92 -0.42
N GLY A 10 31.02 -41.11 0.61
CA GLY A 10 31.24 -39.66 0.46
C GLY A 10 29.97 -38.83 0.30
N PHE A 11 28.77 -39.41 0.50
CA PHE A 11 27.50 -38.66 0.42
C PHE A 11 27.47 -37.45 1.37
N GLY A 12 28.02 -37.60 2.57
CA GLY A 12 28.14 -36.50 3.54
C GLY A 12 29.03 -35.36 3.04
N SER A 13 30.04 -35.65 2.21
CA SER A 13 30.87 -34.62 1.59
C SER A 13 30.13 -33.88 0.48
N LEU A 14 29.23 -34.52 -0.27
CA LEU A 14 28.40 -33.85 -1.25
C LEU A 14 27.43 -32.87 -0.58
N ALA A 15 26.73 -33.32 0.47
CA ALA A 15 25.85 -32.46 1.27
C ALA A 15 26.61 -31.29 1.91
N PHE A 16 27.78 -31.55 2.51
CA PHE A 16 28.62 -30.49 3.09
C PHE A 16 29.11 -29.50 2.03
N SER A 17 29.55 -29.97 0.86
CA SER A 17 29.96 -29.08 -0.24
C SER A 17 28.81 -28.21 -0.73
N ALA A 18 27.59 -28.74 -0.79
CA ALA A 18 26.41 -27.95 -1.17
C ALA A 18 26.10 -26.85 -0.13
N LEU A 19 26.09 -27.19 1.16
CA LEU A 19 25.86 -26.23 2.26
C LEU A 19 26.98 -25.18 2.35
N ALA A 20 28.24 -25.61 2.24
CA ALA A 20 29.38 -24.70 2.26
C ALA A 20 29.39 -23.79 1.03
N SER A 21 29.00 -24.29 -0.14
CA SER A 21 28.83 -23.49 -1.36
C SER A 21 27.68 -22.49 -1.22
N GLU A 22 26.60 -22.86 -0.55
CA GLU A 22 25.48 -21.96 -0.25
C GLU A 22 25.89 -20.83 0.70
N GLN A 23 26.67 -21.17 1.73
CA GLN A 23 27.21 -20.20 2.67
C GLN A 23 28.30 -19.31 2.05
N ALA A 24 28.98 -19.80 1.00
CA ALA A 24 29.96 -19.06 0.21
C ALA A 24 29.33 -18.26 -0.95
N LYS A 25 28.01 -18.34 -1.17
CA LYS A 25 27.32 -17.48 -2.16
C LYS A 25 27.60 -16.01 -1.80
N VAL A 26 27.87 -15.20 -2.82
CA VAL A 26 28.01 -13.74 -2.72
C VAL A 26 26.88 -13.18 -1.87
N ALA A 27 27.18 -12.19 -1.01
CA ALA A 27 26.22 -11.55 -0.11
C ALA A 27 24.87 -11.33 -0.81
N ASN A 28 23.86 -12.12 -0.42
CA ASN A 28 22.51 -12.00 -0.96
C ASN A 28 22.01 -10.59 -0.60
N PRO A 29 21.80 -9.69 -1.58
CA PRO A 29 21.39 -8.31 -1.30
C PRO A 29 19.99 -8.24 -0.67
N LEU A 30 19.20 -9.31 -0.81
CA LEU A 30 17.88 -9.49 -0.21
C LEU A 30 17.91 -10.17 1.15
N MET A 31 19.07 -10.58 1.68
CA MET A 31 19.13 -11.20 3.00
C MET A 31 18.44 -10.32 4.05
N GLN A 32 17.61 -10.95 4.88
CA GLN A 32 16.89 -10.24 5.94
C GLN A 32 17.84 -9.40 6.78
N ARG A 33 17.46 -8.14 7.01
CA ARG A 33 18.26 -7.17 7.75
C ARG A 33 17.65 -6.95 9.13
N LYS A 34 18.52 -6.81 10.14
CA LYS A 34 18.09 -6.44 11.48
C LYS A 34 17.62 -4.97 11.46
N PRO A 35 16.36 -4.67 11.82
CA PRO A 35 15.89 -3.29 11.87
C PRO A 35 16.60 -2.51 12.99
N HIS A 36 16.69 -1.19 12.83
CA HIS A 36 17.30 -0.30 13.84
C HIS A 36 16.53 -0.30 15.17
N HIS A 37 15.21 -0.56 15.12
CA HIS A 37 14.34 -0.61 16.28
C HIS A 37 13.65 -1.98 16.38
N PRO A 38 13.31 -2.45 17.59
CA PRO A 38 12.47 -3.63 17.77
C PRO A 38 11.12 -3.45 17.07
N ALA A 39 10.79 -4.35 16.14
CA ALA A 39 9.52 -4.30 15.44
C ALA A 39 8.38 -4.69 16.40
N ARG A 40 7.37 -3.82 16.51
CA ARG A 40 6.15 -4.08 17.30
C ARG A 40 5.11 -4.89 16.51
N ALA A 41 5.07 -4.71 15.19
CA ALA A 41 4.23 -5.47 14.28
C ALA A 41 5.08 -6.51 13.53
N LYS A 42 4.55 -7.73 13.39
CA LYS A 42 5.20 -8.81 12.64
C LYS A 42 4.81 -8.82 11.17
N ARG A 43 3.59 -8.38 10.86
CA ARG A 43 2.99 -8.41 9.52
C ARG A 43 2.12 -7.18 9.34
N VAL A 44 2.15 -6.59 8.15
CA VAL A 44 1.35 -5.43 7.78
C VAL A 44 0.59 -5.78 6.51
N ILE A 45 -0.72 -5.58 6.53
CA ILE A 45 -1.57 -5.66 5.35
C ILE A 45 -1.94 -4.23 4.99
N PHE A 46 -1.53 -3.80 3.80
CA PHE A 46 -1.86 -2.49 3.26
C PHE A 46 -2.84 -2.63 2.10
N LEU A 47 -4.01 -2.01 2.23
CA LEU A 47 -5.06 -2.06 1.22
C LEU A 47 -5.29 -0.65 0.64
N PHE A 48 -4.93 -0.46 -0.62
CA PHE A 48 -5.20 0.79 -1.33
C PHE A 48 -6.50 0.67 -2.13
N MET A 49 -7.57 1.26 -1.60
CA MET A 49 -8.92 1.18 -2.17
C MET A 49 -9.18 2.28 -3.21
N ALA A 50 -8.47 2.23 -4.34
CA ALA A 50 -8.61 3.20 -5.43
C ALA A 50 -10.06 3.25 -5.95
N GLY A 51 -10.76 4.35 -5.68
CA GLY A 51 -12.16 4.55 -6.12
C GLY A 51 -13.21 3.70 -5.42
N GLY A 52 -12.85 2.94 -4.38
CA GLY A 52 -13.71 1.90 -3.81
C GLY A 52 -14.41 2.22 -2.48
N VAL A 53 -13.87 3.14 -1.67
CA VAL A 53 -14.47 3.48 -0.37
C VAL A 53 -14.54 4.99 -0.20
N SER A 54 -15.75 5.53 -0.19
CA SER A 54 -16.00 6.93 0.17
C SER A 54 -15.81 7.11 1.67
N HIS A 55 -14.91 8.01 2.06
CA HIS A 55 -14.61 8.27 3.48
C HIS A 55 -15.79 8.94 4.21
N VAL A 56 -16.52 9.83 3.53
CA VAL A 56 -17.72 10.50 4.07
C VAL A 56 -18.93 9.59 4.21
N ASP A 57 -18.91 8.43 3.55
CA ASP A 57 -19.91 7.37 3.69
C ASP A 57 -19.53 6.28 4.70
N SER A 58 -18.29 6.32 5.24
CA SER A 58 -17.74 5.23 6.05
C SER A 58 -17.29 5.66 7.45
N PHE A 59 -16.26 6.51 7.56
CA PHE A 59 -15.59 6.82 8.82
C PHE A 59 -15.54 8.32 9.15
N ASP A 60 -15.97 9.17 8.22
CA ASP A 60 -15.85 10.62 8.36
C ASP A 60 -17.21 11.32 8.28
N TYR A 61 -17.95 11.26 9.38
CA TYR A 61 -19.25 11.93 9.51
C TYR A 61 -19.11 13.43 9.29
N LYS A 62 -19.88 13.95 8.33
CA LYS A 62 -19.99 15.37 8.01
C LYS A 62 -21.46 15.81 8.14
N PRO A 63 -21.92 16.32 9.30
CA PRO A 63 -23.32 16.66 9.51
C PRO A 63 -23.86 17.70 8.51
N LEU A 64 -23.00 18.57 7.98
CA LEU A 64 -23.37 19.56 6.98
C LEU A 64 -23.85 18.92 5.66
N LEU A 65 -23.40 17.70 5.33
CA LEU A 65 -23.87 16.98 4.14
C LEU A 65 -25.35 16.58 4.27
N GLU A 66 -25.80 16.26 5.49
CA GLU A 66 -27.21 15.96 5.77
C GLU A 66 -28.06 17.24 5.77
N GLU A 67 -27.56 18.32 6.40
CA GLU A 67 -28.25 19.61 6.45
C GLU A 67 -28.49 20.20 5.05
N LYS A 68 -27.51 20.02 4.14
CA LYS A 68 -27.53 20.61 2.79
C LYS A 68 -27.94 19.62 1.70
N ASP A 69 -28.48 18.46 2.04
CA ASP A 69 -28.87 17.45 1.05
C ASP A 69 -29.79 18.04 -0.04
N GLY A 70 -29.43 17.81 -1.31
CA GLY A 70 -30.15 18.32 -2.47
C GLY A 70 -30.00 19.82 -2.76
N VAL A 71 -29.25 20.57 -1.93
CA VAL A 71 -28.92 21.98 -2.19
C VAL A 71 -27.76 22.08 -3.17
N ALA A 72 -27.85 22.98 -4.15
CA ALA A 72 -26.74 23.31 -5.03
C ALA A 72 -25.74 24.21 -4.28
N PHE A 73 -24.47 23.84 -4.33
CA PHE A 73 -23.38 24.61 -3.73
C PHE A 73 -22.31 24.86 -4.78
N ASP A 74 -21.73 26.05 -4.76
CA ASP A 74 -20.62 26.38 -5.64
C ASP A 74 -19.33 25.87 -5.01
N PHE A 75 -18.65 25.00 -5.73
CA PHE A 75 -17.37 24.42 -5.31
C PHE A 75 -16.25 25.00 -6.18
N ASP A 76 -15.14 25.31 -5.52
CA ASP A 76 -13.85 25.57 -6.16
C ASP A 76 -13.24 24.25 -6.65
N ASP A 77 -13.94 23.59 -7.59
CA ASP A 77 -13.42 22.41 -8.26
C ASP A 77 -12.28 22.84 -9.19
N ALA A 78 -11.04 22.55 -8.78
CA ALA A 78 -9.86 22.97 -9.53
C ALA A 78 -9.86 22.46 -10.99
N ARG A 79 -10.54 21.34 -11.28
CA ARG A 79 -10.67 20.84 -12.66
C ARG A 79 -11.60 21.71 -13.50
N SER A 80 -12.76 22.10 -12.95
CA SER A 80 -13.70 23.00 -13.59
C SER A 80 -13.10 24.38 -13.78
N VAL A 81 -12.49 24.94 -12.73
CA VAL A 81 -11.80 26.23 -12.80
C VAL A 81 -10.71 26.21 -13.88
N ALA A 82 -9.91 25.15 -13.96
CA ALA A 82 -8.87 25.03 -14.98
C ALA A 82 -9.41 24.89 -16.42
N LYS A 83 -10.62 24.36 -16.60
CA LYS A 83 -11.23 24.14 -17.93
C LYS A 83 -12.08 25.32 -18.40
N THR A 84 -12.80 25.97 -17.50
CA THR A 84 -13.84 26.96 -17.84
C THR A 84 -13.57 28.34 -17.25
N GLY A 85 -12.60 28.48 -16.33
CA GLY A 85 -12.37 29.71 -15.57
C GLY A 85 -13.39 29.97 -14.45
N MET A 86 -14.33 29.05 -14.23
CA MET A 86 -15.38 29.15 -13.21
C MET A 86 -15.42 27.88 -12.34
N GLY A 87 -15.93 28.01 -11.11
CA GLY A 87 -16.21 26.86 -10.25
C GLY A 87 -17.32 25.96 -10.82
N ALA A 88 -17.62 24.89 -10.09
CA ALA A 88 -18.72 23.99 -10.42
C ALA A 88 -19.84 24.13 -9.40
N SER A 89 -21.05 24.40 -9.85
CA SER A 89 -22.24 24.28 -9.01
C SER A 89 -22.69 22.83 -9.01
N MET A 90 -22.59 22.17 -7.85
CA MET A 90 -22.95 20.76 -7.69
C MET A 90 -23.96 20.58 -6.57
N ARG A 91 -24.84 19.60 -6.72
CA ARG A 91 -25.78 19.23 -5.67
C ARG A 91 -25.06 18.46 -4.58
N VAL A 92 -25.19 18.92 -3.34
CA VAL A 92 -24.75 18.16 -2.16
C VAL A 92 -25.64 16.93 -2.02
N MET A 93 -25.00 15.80 -1.71
CA MET A 93 -25.67 14.54 -1.43
C MET A 93 -25.24 14.09 -0.04
N LYS A 94 -26.22 13.81 0.81
CA LYS A 94 -25.96 13.21 2.12
C LYS A 94 -25.42 11.78 1.99
N PRO A 95 -24.75 11.25 3.03
CA PRO A 95 -24.42 9.83 3.07
C PRO A 95 -25.64 8.95 2.92
N LEU A 96 -25.49 7.81 2.23
CA LEU A 96 -26.59 6.85 2.03
C LEU A 96 -26.87 5.98 3.26
N TRP A 97 -25.95 5.97 4.23
CA TRP A 97 -25.99 5.13 5.43
C TRP A 97 -25.99 5.98 6.69
N GLU A 98 -26.70 5.51 7.72
CA GLU A 98 -26.74 6.19 9.00
C GLU A 98 -25.37 6.12 9.70
N PHE A 99 -25.01 7.22 10.35
CA PHE A 99 -23.85 7.30 11.23
C PHE A 99 -24.27 7.24 12.68
N LYS A 100 -23.53 6.47 13.48
CA LYS A 100 -23.70 6.37 14.94
C LYS A 100 -22.33 6.44 15.59
N GLN A 101 -22.25 7.03 16.78
CA GLN A 101 -21.04 6.92 17.60
C GLN A 101 -20.88 5.46 18.06
N ARG A 102 -19.65 4.94 17.99
CA ARG A 102 -19.33 3.53 18.24
C ARG A 102 -18.34 3.41 19.39
N GLY A 103 -18.51 2.34 20.17
CA GLY A 103 -17.58 1.98 21.23
C GLY A 103 -17.43 3.03 22.32
N GLU A 104 -16.36 2.90 23.09
CA GLU A 104 -15.96 3.85 24.13
C GLU A 104 -15.26 5.08 23.55
N SER A 105 -14.62 4.95 22.39
CA SER A 105 -13.98 6.07 21.67
C SER A 105 -14.97 7.13 21.22
N GLY A 106 -16.25 6.78 21.07
CA GLY A 106 -17.29 7.69 20.59
C GLY A 106 -17.08 8.13 19.14
N HIS A 107 -16.21 7.45 18.39
CA HIS A 107 -15.97 7.75 16.99
C HIS A 107 -17.21 7.44 16.15
N TRP A 108 -17.50 8.33 15.19
CA TRP A 108 -18.60 8.14 14.25
C TRP A 108 -18.28 7.03 13.24
N GLY A 109 -19.18 6.06 13.10
CA GLY A 109 -19.06 4.95 12.17
C GLY A 109 -20.38 4.66 11.44
N SER A 110 -20.28 4.55 10.12
CA SER A 110 -21.40 4.25 9.21
C SER A 110 -21.88 2.81 9.29
N GLU A 111 -23.19 2.61 9.14
CA GLU A 111 -23.80 1.28 9.01
C GLU A 111 -23.44 0.53 7.72
N LEU A 112 -22.72 1.16 6.79
CA LEU A 112 -22.17 0.49 5.60
C LEU A 112 -21.24 -0.69 5.96
N PHE A 113 -20.50 -0.59 7.07
CA PHE A 113 -19.55 -1.63 7.48
C PHE A 113 -19.78 -2.07 8.93
N PRO A 114 -20.93 -2.70 9.25
CA PRO A 114 -21.36 -2.90 10.63
C PRO A 114 -20.37 -3.75 11.45
N HIS A 115 -19.77 -4.78 10.83
CA HIS A 115 -18.77 -5.62 11.49
C HIS A 115 -17.46 -4.87 11.78
N MET A 116 -17.03 -3.99 10.87
CA MET A 116 -15.84 -3.17 11.10
C MET A 116 -16.09 -2.10 12.16
N MET A 117 -17.28 -1.47 12.13
CA MET A 117 -17.68 -0.48 13.13
C MET A 117 -17.86 -1.07 14.53
N SER A 118 -18.10 -2.38 14.64
CA SER A 118 -18.11 -3.08 15.95
C SER A 118 -16.73 -3.12 16.62
N GLN A 119 -15.66 -2.88 15.86
CA GLN A 119 -14.27 -2.89 16.32
C GLN A 119 -13.68 -1.47 16.37
N MET A 120 -14.50 -0.41 16.40
CA MET A 120 -14.05 0.98 16.25
C MET A 120 -12.96 1.36 17.26
N ASP A 121 -13.04 0.87 18.50
CA ASP A 121 -12.06 1.19 19.55
C ASP A 121 -10.67 0.59 19.29
N GLU A 122 -10.59 -0.44 18.44
CA GLU A 122 -9.34 -1.07 17.99
C GLU A 122 -8.77 -0.40 16.72
N LEU A 123 -9.49 0.56 16.14
CA LEU A 123 -9.08 1.26 14.93
C LEU A 123 -8.41 2.59 15.26
N CYS A 124 -7.28 2.85 14.60
CA CYS A 124 -6.69 4.18 14.55
C CYS A 124 -7.11 4.88 13.25
N LEU A 125 -7.87 5.96 13.37
CA LEU A 125 -8.32 6.75 12.23
C LEU A 125 -7.38 7.95 11.99
N VAL A 126 -6.72 7.98 10.82
CA VAL A 126 -5.89 9.10 10.39
C VAL A 126 -6.63 9.92 9.34
N LYS A 127 -7.22 11.06 9.75
CA LYS A 127 -8.03 11.94 8.87
C LYS A 127 -7.27 13.14 8.28
N GLY A 128 -5.97 13.24 8.54
CA GLY A 128 -5.14 14.39 8.16
C GLY A 128 -4.38 14.22 6.85
N MET A 129 -4.62 13.15 6.08
CA MET A 129 -3.89 12.92 4.83
C MET A 129 -4.41 13.83 3.72
N HIS A 130 -3.53 14.60 3.10
CA HIS A 130 -3.85 15.42 1.93
C HIS A 130 -2.76 15.27 0.87
N THR A 131 -3.08 15.65 -0.37
CA THR A 131 -2.12 15.73 -1.47
C THR A 131 -2.16 17.13 -2.09
N GLN A 132 -1.24 17.43 -3.00
CA GLN A 132 -1.17 18.75 -3.65
C GLN A 132 -1.89 18.80 -5.01
N GLY A 133 -2.42 17.67 -5.50
CA GLY A 133 -3.00 17.56 -6.83
C GLY A 133 -4.41 16.99 -6.82
N VAL A 134 -5.19 17.32 -7.85
CA VAL A 134 -6.59 16.89 -8.00
C VAL A 134 -6.76 15.65 -8.89
N ALA A 135 -5.68 15.15 -9.48
CA ALA A 135 -5.73 14.04 -10.43
C ALA A 135 -5.38 12.70 -9.76
N HIS A 136 -6.15 11.66 -10.09
CA HIS A 136 -6.00 10.33 -9.49
C HIS A 136 -4.61 9.73 -9.70
N GLY A 137 -4.04 9.89 -10.90
CA GLY A 137 -2.72 9.36 -11.22
C GLY A 137 -1.59 9.93 -10.37
N PRO A 138 -1.39 11.26 -10.35
CA PRO A 138 -0.44 11.89 -9.44
C PRO A 138 -0.67 11.54 -7.97
N ALA A 139 -1.90 11.55 -7.48
CA ALA A 139 -2.18 11.21 -6.08
C ALA A 139 -1.82 9.75 -5.74
N THR A 140 -2.15 8.80 -6.63
CA THR A 140 -1.78 7.38 -6.49
C THR A 140 -0.26 7.23 -6.45
N LEU A 141 0.43 7.87 -7.38
CA LEU A 141 1.89 7.85 -7.44
C LEU A 141 2.52 8.48 -6.19
N PHE A 142 1.95 9.58 -5.70
CA PHE A 142 2.41 10.26 -4.49
C PHE A 142 2.29 9.35 -3.26
N LEU A 143 1.19 8.63 -3.12
CA LEU A 143 1.02 7.65 -2.05
C LEU A 143 2.07 6.53 -2.13
N HIS A 144 2.33 6.01 -3.32
CA HIS A 144 3.26 4.88 -3.50
C HIS A 144 4.74 5.28 -3.51
N THR A 145 5.10 6.51 -3.87
CA THR A 145 6.50 6.90 -4.12
C THR A 145 6.93 8.17 -3.38
N GLY A 146 6.02 8.85 -2.68
CA GLY A 146 6.25 10.10 -1.96
C GLY A 146 6.45 11.33 -2.84
N THR A 147 6.28 11.21 -4.17
CA THR A 147 6.44 12.33 -5.11
C THR A 147 5.60 12.12 -6.37
N THR A 148 5.18 13.21 -7.01
CA THR A 148 4.51 13.17 -8.31
C THR A 148 5.51 13.34 -9.47
N ASN A 149 6.59 14.08 -9.25
CA ASN A 149 7.45 14.59 -10.32
C ASN A 149 8.69 13.71 -10.51
N PHE A 150 9.41 13.40 -9.44
CA PHE A 150 10.65 12.63 -9.53
C PHE A 150 10.37 11.14 -9.67
N ILE A 151 11.28 10.42 -10.33
CA ILE A 151 11.27 8.97 -10.32
C ILE A 151 11.87 8.53 -8.98
N ARG A 152 11.03 8.03 -8.07
CA ARG A 152 11.42 7.53 -6.74
C ARG A 152 11.02 6.06 -6.61
N PRO A 153 11.75 5.29 -5.78
CA PRO A 153 11.37 3.92 -5.51
C PRO A 153 10.00 3.88 -4.84
N SER A 154 9.22 2.85 -5.17
CA SER A 154 7.95 2.61 -4.50
C SER A 154 8.14 2.23 -3.03
N MET A 155 7.08 2.36 -2.24
CA MET A 155 7.03 1.92 -0.86
C MET A 155 7.44 0.45 -0.72
N GLY A 156 6.99 -0.43 -1.61
CA GLY A 156 7.37 -1.85 -1.61
C GLY A 156 8.86 -2.06 -1.88
N SER A 157 9.43 -1.30 -2.83
CA SER A 157 10.86 -1.34 -3.13
C SER A 157 11.71 -0.85 -1.95
N TRP A 158 11.28 0.21 -1.26
CA TRP A 158 11.93 0.70 -0.05
C TRP A 158 11.88 -0.31 1.10
N ILE A 159 10.73 -0.96 1.29
CA ILE A 159 10.57 -2.00 2.31
C ILE A 159 11.50 -3.18 2.01
N SER A 160 11.50 -3.67 0.78
CA SER A 160 12.38 -4.77 0.37
C SER A 160 13.87 -4.39 0.49
N TYR A 161 14.24 -3.15 0.12
CA TYR A 161 15.59 -2.64 0.31
C TYR A 161 15.99 -2.54 1.78
N GLY A 162 15.10 -2.03 2.63
CA GLY A 162 15.39 -1.78 4.04
C GLY A 162 15.43 -3.05 4.89
N LEU A 163 14.50 -3.98 4.63
CA LEU A 163 14.29 -5.16 5.48
C LEU A 163 14.80 -6.46 4.86
N GLY A 164 15.00 -6.51 3.54
CA GLY A 164 15.27 -7.76 2.84
C GLY A 164 14.04 -8.68 2.81
N THR A 165 14.27 -9.98 2.69
CA THR A 165 13.25 -11.03 2.72
C THR A 165 13.71 -12.20 3.57
N GLU A 166 12.75 -12.87 4.22
CA GLU A 166 12.95 -14.15 4.91
C GLU A 166 12.88 -15.35 3.94
N ASN A 167 12.59 -15.10 2.67
CA ASN A 167 12.27 -16.13 1.71
C ASN A 167 13.27 -16.19 0.56
N ASP A 168 13.86 -17.36 0.35
CA ASP A 168 14.93 -17.56 -0.64
C ASP A 168 14.41 -17.88 -2.05
N SER A 169 13.14 -18.26 -2.20
CA SER A 169 12.62 -18.89 -3.43
C SER A 169 11.57 -18.07 -4.19
N LEU A 170 11.09 -16.95 -3.64
CA LEU A 170 10.08 -16.08 -4.25
C LEU A 170 10.55 -14.62 -4.21
N PRO A 171 10.03 -13.76 -5.11
CA PRO A 171 10.33 -12.34 -5.07
C PRO A 171 9.99 -11.72 -3.72
N SER A 172 10.89 -10.85 -3.23
CA SER A 172 10.72 -10.09 -1.99
C SER A 172 9.55 -9.09 -2.04
N PHE A 173 9.16 -8.68 -3.25
CA PHE A 173 8.07 -7.75 -3.50
C PHE A 173 7.27 -8.16 -4.74
N VAL A 174 5.98 -8.39 -4.53
CA VAL A 174 5.02 -8.78 -5.57
C VAL A 174 3.91 -7.73 -5.64
N SER A 175 3.49 -7.40 -6.86
CA SER A 175 2.31 -6.57 -7.12
C SER A 175 1.27 -7.41 -7.84
N ILE A 176 0.11 -7.62 -7.23
CA ILE A 176 -0.95 -8.46 -7.78
C ILE A 176 -1.92 -7.59 -8.58
N SER A 177 -2.20 -8.01 -9.82
CA SER A 177 -3.05 -7.36 -10.82
C SER A 177 -2.89 -5.84 -10.87
N PRO A 178 -1.66 -5.31 -11.00
CA PRO A 178 -1.45 -3.88 -11.00
C PRO A 178 -2.17 -3.21 -12.17
N SER A 179 -2.76 -2.05 -11.90
CA SER A 179 -3.27 -1.20 -12.96
C SER A 179 -2.13 -0.54 -13.73
N LEU A 180 -2.27 -0.45 -15.05
CA LEU A 180 -1.40 0.38 -15.89
C LEU A 180 -1.82 1.86 -15.88
N SER A 181 -3.04 2.15 -15.43
CA SER A 181 -3.51 3.53 -15.22
C SER A 181 -2.95 4.11 -13.91
N ASN A 182 -3.10 5.42 -13.74
CA ASN A 182 -2.81 6.12 -12.49
C ASN A 182 -1.40 5.84 -11.90
N GLY A 183 -0.37 6.01 -12.74
CA GLY A 183 1.04 5.85 -12.33
C GLY A 183 1.71 4.57 -12.84
N GLY A 184 0.92 3.53 -13.15
CA GLY A 184 1.40 2.32 -13.82
C GLY A 184 2.59 1.66 -13.10
N PRO A 185 3.62 1.18 -13.85
CA PRO A 185 4.78 0.49 -13.26
C PRO A 185 5.57 1.29 -12.22
N ARG A 186 5.44 2.62 -12.19
CA ARG A 186 6.10 3.45 -11.16
C ARG A 186 5.57 3.16 -9.75
N ASN A 187 4.32 2.72 -9.62
CA ASN A 187 3.71 2.42 -8.32
C ASN A 187 4.37 1.23 -7.60
N TYR A 188 5.11 0.38 -8.32
CA TYR A 188 5.85 -0.77 -7.79
C TYR A 188 7.29 -0.82 -8.33
N GLY A 189 7.83 0.33 -8.76
CA GLY A 189 9.14 0.44 -9.39
C GLY A 189 10.29 0.61 -8.40
N THR A 190 11.48 0.14 -8.78
CA THR A 190 12.72 0.29 -7.99
C THR A 190 13.41 1.66 -8.17
N ALA A 191 13.13 2.35 -9.28
CA ALA A 191 13.80 3.61 -9.65
C ALA A 191 15.33 3.46 -9.61
N PHE A 192 16.03 4.22 -8.77
CA PHE A 192 17.48 4.17 -8.63
C PHE A 192 17.99 3.07 -7.67
N LEU A 193 17.10 2.35 -6.98
CA LEU A 193 17.53 1.19 -6.19
C LEU A 193 17.90 0.03 -7.14
N PRO A 194 18.81 -0.87 -6.73
CA PRO A 194 19.19 -2.03 -7.54
C PRO A 194 17.98 -2.84 -8.04
N ALA A 195 18.09 -3.41 -9.25
CA ALA A 195 17.00 -4.11 -9.93
C ALA A 195 16.38 -5.26 -9.11
N VAL A 196 17.13 -5.83 -8.16
CA VAL A 196 16.67 -6.90 -7.27
C VAL A 196 15.49 -6.48 -6.36
N TYR A 197 15.25 -5.17 -6.19
CA TYR A 197 14.14 -4.62 -5.41
C TYR A 197 12.92 -4.24 -6.26
N GLN A 198 12.92 -4.57 -7.55
CA GLN A 198 11.79 -4.33 -8.45
C GLN A 198 10.60 -5.20 -8.05
N GLY A 199 9.42 -4.59 -7.93
CA GLY A 199 8.18 -5.33 -7.72
C GLY A 199 7.88 -6.23 -8.91
N THR A 200 7.59 -7.50 -8.63
CA THR A 200 7.20 -8.49 -9.64
C THR A 200 5.70 -8.42 -9.87
N PRO A 201 5.22 -7.94 -11.02
CA PRO A 201 3.80 -7.88 -11.32
C PRO A 201 3.26 -9.29 -11.66
N LEU A 202 2.16 -9.68 -11.04
CA LEU A 202 1.42 -10.90 -11.37
C LEU A 202 0.03 -10.51 -11.89
N GLY A 203 -0.32 -10.94 -13.10
CA GLY A 203 -1.60 -10.60 -13.72
C GLY A 203 -1.72 -9.13 -14.16
N ARG A 204 -2.94 -8.71 -14.50
CA ARG A 204 -3.28 -7.35 -14.95
C ARG A 204 -4.63 -6.96 -14.38
N ALA A 205 -4.79 -5.69 -14.00
CA ALA A 205 -6.09 -5.19 -13.54
C ALA A 205 -7.18 -5.43 -14.60
N GLY A 206 -8.31 -5.99 -14.20
CA GLY A 206 -9.46 -6.26 -15.06
C GLY A 206 -9.34 -7.51 -15.94
N GLN A 207 -8.29 -8.33 -15.78
CA GLN A 207 -8.18 -9.64 -16.41
C GLN A 207 -8.08 -10.71 -15.32
N PRO A 208 -8.97 -11.73 -15.31
CA PRO A 208 -8.92 -12.85 -14.36
C PRO A 208 -7.61 -13.64 -14.45
#